data_AF-A0A0H3B6G8-F1
#
_entry.id   AF-A0A0H3B6G8-F1
#
_cell.length_a   1.000
_cell.length_b   1.000
_cell.length_c   1.000
_cell.angle_alpha   90.00
_cell.angle_beta   90.00
_cell.angle_gamma   90.00
#
_symmetry.space_group_name_H-M   'P 1'
#
loop_
_entity.id
_entity.type
_entity.pdbx_description
1 polymer ?
#
loop_
_entity_poly.entity_id
_entity_poly.type
_entity_poly.pdbx_seq_one_letter_code
_entity_poly.pdbx_strand_id
1 'polypeptide(L)' 'MTTWGLGALIAGVVWSIVAYNMSTCALIDQRCVENIFLIAARENHIRYGAFLIFLGVIFTALGIIRSVYKKRTTKTD' A
#
# COMPACT_ATOMS: atom_id res chain seq x y z
N MET A 1 14.43 8.30 -8.13
CA MET A 1 13.45 8.49 -7.02
C MET A 1 12.05 8.02 -7.42
N THR A 2 11.56 8.31 -8.62
CA THR A 2 10.23 7.85 -9.10
C THR A 2 10.06 6.33 -9.11
N THR A 3 11.11 5.56 -9.46
CA THR A 3 11.08 4.09 -9.50
C THR A 3 10.82 3.47 -8.13
N TRP A 4 11.43 3.99 -7.07
CA TRP A 4 11.23 3.51 -5.70
C TRP A 4 9.84 3.88 -5.16
N GLY A 5 9.34 5.09 -5.48
CA GLY A 5 7.98 5.49 -5.14
C GLY A 5 6.92 4.61 -5.82
N LEU A 6 7.11 4.32 -7.10
CA LEU A 6 6.22 3.43 -7.86
C LEU A 6 6.27 1.99 -7.32
N GLY A 7 7.47 1.49 -6.98
CA GLY A 7 7.64 0.17 -6.38
C GLY A 7 6.90 0.04 -5.04
N ALA A 8 7.03 1.05 -4.16
CA ALA A 8 6.30 1.09 -2.89
C ALA A 8 4.78 1.16 -3.10
N LEU A 9 4.32 1.91 -4.09
CA LEU A 9 2.90 2.02 -4.45
C LEU A 9 2.33 0.65 -4.89
N ILE A 10 3.02 -0.03 -5.80
CA ILE A 10 2.62 -1.36 -6.29
C ILE A 10 2.60 -2.36 -5.13
N ALA A 11 3.65 -2.37 -4.30
CA ALA A 11 3.73 -3.25 -3.13
C ALA A 11 2.56 -2.99 -2.16
N GLY A 12 2.23 -1.74 -1.88
CA GLY A 12 1.10 -1.38 -1.02
C GLY A 12 -0.26 -1.82 -1.57
N VAL A 13 -0.47 -1.70 -2.88
CA VAL A 13 -1.70 -2.17 -3.56
C VAL A 13 -1.82 -3.69 -3.47
N VAL A 14 -0.75 -4.42 -3.82
CA VAL A 14 -0.74 -5.89 -3.73
C VAL A 14 -0.97 -6.34 -2.29
N TRP A 15 -0.32 -5.71 -1.32
CA TRP A 15 -0.49 -6.03 0.10
C TRP A 15 -1.92 -5.79 0.58
N SER A 16 -2.55 -4.71 0.14
CA SER A 16 -3.96 -4.42 0.47
C SER A 16 -4.89 -5.49 -0.07
N ILE A 17 -4.69 -5.95 -1.32
CA ILE A 17 -5.48 -7.04 -1.91
C ILE A 17 -5.35 -8.32 -1.07
N VAL A 18 -4.12 -8.68 -0.68
CA VAL A 18 -3.87 -9.85 0.17
C VAL A 18 -4.53 -9.70 1.53
N ALA A 19 -4.43 -8.54 2.16
CA ALA A 19 -5.06 -8.25 3.45
C ALA A 19 -6.59 -8.34 3.38
N TYR A 20 -7.21 -7.85 2.31
CA TYR A 20 -8.65 -7.99 2.11
C TYR A 20 -9.09 -9.45 1.95
N ASN A 21 -8.22 -10.33 1.45
CA ASN A 21 -8.50 -11.75 1.27
C ASN A 21 -8.14 -12.62 2.50
N MET A 22 -7.62 -12.02 3.58
CA MET A 22 -7.37 -12.78 4.82
C MET A 22 -8.68 -13.21 5.48
N SER A 23 -8.72 -14.47 5.92
CA SER A 23 -9.86 -15.03 6.65
C SER A 23 -9.98 -14.44 8.05
N THR A 24 -11.20 -14.15 8.47
CA THR A 24 -11.52 -13.65 9.82
C THR A 24 -12.07 -14.72 10.76
N CYS A 25 -12.27 -15.95 10.26
CA CYS A 25 -12.70 -17.10 11.05
C CYS A 25 -11.54 -18.07 11.29
N ALA A 26 -11.60 -18.77 12.42
CA ALA A 26 -10.89 -20.03 12.62
C ALA A 26 -11.84 -21.20 12.33
N LEU A 27 -11.36 -22.24 11.64
CA LEU A 27 -12.11 -23.50 11.52
C LEU A 27 -11.96 -24.30 12.83
N ILE A 28 -13.07 -24.49 13.53
CA ILE A 28 -13.16 -25.37 14.70
C ILE A 28 -14.34 -26.31 14.45
N ASP A 29 -14.10 -27.62 14.49
CA ASP A 29 -15.12 -28.66 14.22
C ASP A 29 -15.92 -28.44 12.92
N GLN A 30 -15.20 -28.09 11.85
CA GLN A 30 -15.77 -27.73 10.54
C GLN A 30 -16.74 -26.54 10.53
N ARG A 31 -16.82 -25.76 11.61
CA ARG A 31 -17.59 -24.51 11.67
C ARG A 31 -16.65 -23.30 11.64
N CYS A 32 -17.05 -22.27 10.90
CA CYS A 32 -16.41 -20.94 10.90
C CYS A 32 -16.76 -20.28 12.22
N VAL A 33 -15.81 -20.19 13.15
CA VAL A 33 -15.98 -19.42 14.38
C VAL A 33 -15.28 -18.09 14.20
N GLU A 34 -16.03 -16.99 14.32
CA GLU A 34 -15.46 -15.65 14.27
C GLU A 34 -14.41 -15.49 15.36
N ASN A 35 -13.21 -15.06 14.97
CA ASN A 35 -12.11 -14.87 15.89
C ASN A 35 -11.68 -13.40 15.88
N ILE A 36 -11.87 -12.74 17.02
CA ILE A 36 -11.55 -11.32 17.19
C ILE A 36 -10.08 -11.00 16.90
N PHE A 37 -9.16 -11.93 17.16
CA PHE A 37 -7.74 -11.75 16.85
C PHE A 37 -7.47 -11.80 15.35
N LEU A 38 -8.16 -12.65 14.60
CA LEU A 38 -8.04 -12.71 13.13
C LEU A 38 -8.66 -11.47 12.46
N ILE A 39 -9.77 -10.99 13.00
CA ILE A 39 -10.38 -9.72 12.57
C ILE A 39 -9.41 -8.57 12.81
N ALA A 40 -8.85 -8.45 14.02
CA ALA A 40 -7.88 -7.42 14.36
C ALA A 40 -6.58 -7.53 13.54
N ALA A 41 -6.10 -8.75 13.27
CA ALA A 41 -4.94 -8.97 12.41
C ALA A 41 -5.21 -8.47 10.98
N ARG A 42 -6.36 -8.84 10.39
CA ARG A 42 -6.78 -8.36 9.07
C ARG A 42 -6.84 -6.84 9.01
N GLU A 43 -7.43 -6.21 10.02
CA GLU A 43 -7.53 -4.75 10.07
C GLU A 43 -6.15 -4.08 10.14
N ASN A 44 -5.23 -4.62 10.93
CA ASN A 44 -3.85 -4.15 10.97
C ASN A 44 -3.14 -4.30 9.62
N HIS A 45 -3.31 -5.44 8.93
CA HIS A 45 -2.74 -5.64 7.60
C HIS A 45 -3.31 -4.65 6.57
N ILE A 46 -4.61 -4.34 6.63
CA ILE A 46 -5.24 -3.31 5.79
C ILE A 46 -4.64 -1.93 6.08
N ARG A 47 -4.46 -1.57 7.36
CA ARG A 47 -3.84 -0.29 7.76
C ARG A 47 -2.40 -0.18 7.27
N TYR A 48 -1.62 -1.25 7.33
CA TYR A 48 -0.25 -1.27 6.78
C TYR A 48 -0.24 -1.13 5.24
N GLY A 49 -1.15 -1.81 4.54
CA GLY A 49 -1.32 -1.66 3.10
C GLY A 49 -1.66 -0.22 2.71
N ALA A 50 -2.62 0.39 3.41
CA ALA A 50 -3.00 1.79 3.20
C ALA A 50 -1.84 2.76 3.46
N PHE A 51 -1.05 2.53 4.51
CA PHE A 51 0.13 3.35 4.80
C PHE A 51 1.21 3.25 3.72
N LEU A 52 1.48 2.05 3.20
CA LEU A 52 2.40 1.85 2.08
C LEU A 52 1.92 2.54 0.81
N ILE A 53 0.63 2.46 0.49
CA ILE A 53 0.04 3.17 -0.65
C ILE A 53 0.24 4.68 -0.47
N PHE A 54 -0.08 5.22 0.70
CA PHE A 54 0.08 6.65 0.98
C PHE A 54 1.53 7.12 0.79
N LEU A 55 2.52 6.40 1.34
CA LEU A 55 3.93 6.72 1.13
C LEU A 55 4.34 6.60 -0.34
N GLY A 56 3.88 5.55 -1.03
CA GLY A 56 4.12 5.34 -2.46
C GLY A 56 3.59 6.50 -3.32
N VAL A 57 2.39 7.00 -3.01
CA VAL A 57 1.79 8.17 -3.67
C VAL A 57 2.65 9.40 -3.45
N ILE A 58 3.04 9.70 -2.20
CA ILE A 58 3.88 10.86 -1.87
C ILE A 58 5.20 10.84 -2.64
N PHE A 59 5.93 9.72 -2.58
CA PHE A 59 7.24 9.62 -3.23
C PHE A 59 7.12 9.68 -4.76
N THR A 60 6.06 9.10 -5.32
CA THR A 60 5.79 9.17 -6.77
C THR A 60 5.47 10.61 -7.18
N ALA A 61 4.59 11.30 -6.45
CA ALA A 61 4.22 12.69 -6.71
C ALA A 61 5.43 13.63 -6.61
N LEU A 62 6.22 13.53 -5.54
CA LEU A 62 7.46 14.31 -5.38
C LEU A 62 8.45 14.04 -6.52
N GLY A 63 8.57 12.79 -6.95
CA GLY A 63 9.41 12.42 -8.09
C GLY A 63 8.95 13.06 -9.39
N ILE A 64 7.64 13.09 -9.66
CA ILE A 64 7.05 13.75 -10.82
C ILE A 64 7.28 15.26 -10.77
N ILE A 65 6.97 15.91 -9.63
CA ILE A 65 7.14 17.36 -9.45
C ILE A 65 8.61 17.75 -9.69
N ARG A 66 9.56 17.02 -9.10
CA ARG A 66 10.99 17.27 -9.30
C ARG A 66 11.39 17.12 -10.77
N SER A 67 10.86 16.12 -11.47
CA SER A 67 11.12 15.91 -12.90
C SER A 67 10.57 17.06 -13.75
N VAL A 68 9.36 17.55 -13.45
CA VAL A 68 8.73 18.66 -14.16
C VAL A 68 9.51 19.96 -13.92
N TYR A 69 9.90 20.25 -12.67
CA TYR A 69 10.72 21.42 -12.35
C TYR A 69 12.06 21.40 -13.09
N LYS A 70 12.79 20.27 -13.05
CA LYS A 70 14.07 20.14 -13.75
C LYS A 70 13.93 20.37 -15.26
N LYS A 71 12.85 19.87 -15.87
CA LYS A 71 12.58 20.03 -17.31
C LYS A 71 12.24 21.47 -17.70
N ARG A 72 11.64 22.26 -16.79
CA ARG A 72 11.42 23.70 -17.03
C ARG A 72 12.72 24.47 -17.00
N THR A 73 13.58 24.27 -16.00
CA THR A 73 14.80 25.06 -15.85
C THR A 73 15.77 24.85 -17.01
N THR A 74 15.94 23.60 -17.48
CA THR A 74 16.82 23.25 -18.62
C THR A 74 16.32 23.71 -19.99
N LYS A 75 15.08 24.20 -20.12
CA LYS A 75 14.56 24.78 -21.37
C LYS A 75 14.76 26.29 -21.46
N THR A 76 15.20 26.93 -20.38
CA THR A 76 15.39 28.38 -20.26
C THR A 76 16.86 28.80 -20.39
N ASP A 77 17.77 27.83 -20.42
CA ASP A 77 19.18 27.97 -20.81
C ASP A 77 19.32 27.55 -22.29
#